data_AF-A0A2T2UEJ6-F1
#
_entry.id   AF-A0A2T2UEJ6-F1
#
_cell.length_a   1.000
_cell.length_b   1.000
_cell.length_c   1.000
_cell.angle_alpha   90.00
_cell.angle_beta   90.00
_cell.angle_gamma   90.00
#
_symmetry.space_group_name_H-M   'P 1'
#
loop_
_entity.id
_entity.type
_entity.pdbx_description
1 polymer ?
#
loop_
_entity_poly.entity_id
_entity_poly.type
_entity_poly.pdbx_seq_one_letter_code
_entity_poly.pdbx_strand_id
1 'polypeptide(L)'
;LQGIKGQTVRVRRPESLPGPRCPLSGRGYVVPDGNTLILGSNYDNNFDDLTPDADATAYIREKTARMVPGVDETEIVDVRAGVRVKYTDSTLPLLALALPEYLQDPSGIPDAVRPPTK
;
A
#
# COMPACT_ATOMS: atom_id res chain seq x y z
N LEU A 1 7.41 7.59 14.70
CA LEU A 1 7.09 7.01 13.38
C LEU A 1 6.61 5.59 13.60
N GLN A 2 5.62 5.12 12.83
CA GLN A 2 5.09 3.78 12.92
C GLN A 2 5.26 3.06 11.58
N GLY A 3 5.77 1.84 11.63
CA GLY A 3 5.86 0.96 10.48
C GLY A 3 4.52 0.27 10.23
N ILE A 4 4.15 0.14 8.97
CA ILE A 4 2.91 -0.52 8.55
C ILE A 4 3.24 -1.42 7.39
N LYS A 5 3.19 -2.73 7.61
CA LYS A 5 3.44 -3.72 6.56
C LYS A 5 2.32 -3.68 5.54
N GLY A 6 2.70 -3.73 4.28
CA GLY A 6 1.83 -3.80 3.13
C GLY A 6 2.36 -4.79 2.12
N GLN A 7 1.46 -5.54 1.52
CA GLN A 7 1.73 -6.55 0.52
C GLN A 7 1.03 -6.24 -0.79
N THR A 8 1.68 -6.57 -1.90
CA THR A 8 1.12 -6.53 -3.24
C THR A 8 1.28 -7.89 -3.91
N VAL A 9 0.31 -8.25 -4.74
CA VAL A 9 0.32 -9.48 -5.53
C VAL A 9 0.35 -9.07 -7.00
N ARG A 10 1.38 -9.48 -7.75
CA ARG A 10 1.40 -9.34 -9.20
C ARG A 10 0.81 -10.60 -9.82
N VAL A 11 -0.17 -10.43 -10.69
CA VAL A 11 -0.82 -11.54 -11.40
C VAL A 11 -0.77 -11.33 -12.90
N ARG A 12 -0.96 -12.40 -13.68
CA ARG A 12 -1.23 -12.28 -15.11
C ARG A 12 -2.49 -11.48 -15.35
N ARG A 13 -2.50 -10.70 -16.42
CA ARG A 13 -3.72 -10.03 -16.86
C ARG A 13 -4.73 -11.08 -17.36
N PRO A 14 -5.99 -11.07 -16.90
CA PRO A 14 -7.03 -11.93 -17.47
C PRO A 14 -7.25 -11.64 -18.96
N GLU A 15 -7.37 -12.67 -19.79
CA GLU A 15 -7.60 -12.52 -21.25
C GLU A 15 -8.94 -11.86 -21.56
N SER A 16 -9.94 -12.12 -20.72
CA SER A 16 -11.28 -11.52 -20.81
C SER A 16 -11.29 -10.02 -20.51
N LEU A 17 -10.19 -9.47 -19.98
CA LEU A 17 -10.12 -8.07 -19.60
C LEU A 17 -9.93 -7.20 -20.85
N PRO A 18 -10.88 -6.31 -21.20
CA PRO A 18 -10.76 -5.48 -22.39
C PRO A 18 -9.69 -4.39 -22.19
N GLY A 19 -8.85 -4.19 -23.21
CA GLY A 19 -7.96 -3.03 -23.43
C GLY A 19 -7.03 -2.57 -22.29
N PRO A 20 -6.08 -1.67 -22.53
CA PRO A 20 -5.33 -1.07 -21.42
C PRO A 20 -6.30 -0.38 -20.45
N ARG A 21 -6.19 -0.69 -19.15
CA ARG A 21 -6.97 -0.01 -18.11
C ARG A 21 -6.19 1.19 -17.57
N CYS A 22 -6.87 2.20 -17.08
CA CYS A 22 -6.25 3.11 -16.13
C CYS A 22 -6.06 2.36 -14.79
N PRO A 23 -5.14 2.82 -13.92
CA PRO A 23 -5.11 2.37 -12.53
C PRO A 23 -6.48 2.55 -11.87
N LEU A 24 -6.93 1.52 -11.15
CA LEU A 24 -8.20 1.54 -10.42
C LEU A 24 -7.93 1.62 -8.92
N SER A 25 -8.72 2.42 -8.20
CA SER A 25 -8.70 2.53 -6.75
C SER A 25 -10.12 2.39 -6.19
N GLY A 26 -10.26 1.70 -5.06
CA GLY A 26 -11.52 1.37 -4.41
C GLY A 26 -11.31 0.57 -3.13
N ARG A 27 -11.76 -0.69 -3.09
CA ARG A 27 -11.50 -1.62 -1.97
C ARG A 27 -10.01 -1.99 -1.82
N GLY A 28 -9.25 -1.72 -2.88
CA GLY A 28 -7.80 -1.80 -2.97
C GLY A 28 -7.38 -0.98 -4.19
N TYR A 29 -6.27 -1.35 -4.80
CA TYR A 29 -5.88 -0.83 -6.10
C TYR A 29 -5.50 -1.96 -7.04
N VAL A 30 -5.76 -1.72 -8.33
CA VAL A 30 -5.31 -2.57 -9.45
C VAL A 30 -4.57 -1.67 -10.42
N VAL A 31 -3.29 -1.93 -10.64
CA VAL A 31 -2.42 -1.14 -11.51
C VAL A 31 -1.93 -2.03 -12.65
N PRO A 32 -2.20 -1.68 -13.92
CA PRO A 32 -1.61 -2.40 -15.06
C PRO A 32 -0.11 -2.21 -15.14
N ASP A 33 0.61 -3.30 -15.43
CA ASP A 33 2.07 -3.34 -15.58
C ASP A 33 2.42 -4.31 -16.72
N GLY A 34 2.46 -3.80 -17.96
CA GLY A 34 2.61 -4.60 -19.18
C GLY A 34 1.50 -5.65 -19.33
N ASN A 35 1.89 -6.92 -19.38
CA ASN A 35 0.96 -8.07 -19.46
C ASN A 35 0.54 -8.61 -18.08
N THR A 36 0.81 -7.85 -17.02
CA THR A 36 0.47 -8.19 -15.63
C THR A 36 -0.37 -7.10 -14.98
N LEU A 37 -0.93 -7.42 -13.82
CA LEU A 37 -1.64 -6.49 -12.95
C LEU A 37 -1.02 -6.57 -11.55
N ILE A 38 -0.78 -5.41 -10.93
CA ILE A 38 -0.42 -5.32 -9.53
C ILE A 38 -1.69 -5.08 -8.72
N LEU A 39 -1.98 -6.01 -7.82
CA LEU A 39 -3.09 -5.97 -6.88
C LEU A 39 -2.56 -5.54 -5.52
N GLY A 40 -3.21 -4.58 -4.88
CA GLY A 40 -2.81 -4.20 -3.55
C GLY A 40 -3.89 -3.52 -2.73
N SER A 41 -3.62 -3.24 -1.46
CA SER A 41 -2.70 -3.99 -0.59
C SER A 41 -3.45 -4.41 0.66
N ASN A 42 -2.86 -5.24 1.51
CA ASN A 42 -3.24 -5.28 2.92
C ASN A 42 -2.62 -4.07 3.67
N TYR A 43 -2.94 -3.96 4.95
CA TYR A 43 -2.48 -2.91 5.84
C TYR A 43 -2.37 -3.49 7.25
N ASP A 44 -1.14 -3.86 7.63
CA ASP A 44 -0.86 -4.58 8.87
C ASP A 44 0.00 -3.72 9.80
N ASN A 45 -0.51 -3.48 11.01
CA ASN A 45 0.17 -2.70 12.04
C ASN A 45 0.90 -3.60 13.07
N ASN A 46 0.70 -4.92 13.01
CA ASN A 46 1.18 -5.89 13.98
C ASN A 46 1.96 -7.00 13.27
N PHE A 47 3.11 -6.65 12.70
CA PHE A 47 3.97 -7.58 11.96
C PHE A 47 5.34 -7.74 12.61
N ASP A 48 5.87 -8.95 12.58
CA ASP A 48 7.20 -9.28 13.12
C ASP A 48 8.27 -9.42 12.04
N ASP A 49 7.88 -9.67 10.78
CA ASP A 49 8.77 -9.84 9.64
C ASP A 49 8.20 -9.27 8.32
N LEU A 50 8.99 -9.33 7.25
CA LEU A 50 8.60 -8.93 5.89
C LEU A 50 8.35 -10.09 4.95
N THR A 51 8.18 -11.30 5.48
CA THR A 51 7.81 -12.46 4.67
C THR A 51 6.37 -12.23 4.15
N PRO A 52 6.11 -12.40 2.84
CA PRO A 52 4.75 -12.35 2.34
C PRO A 52 3.83 -13.37 3.01
N ASP A 53 2.62 -12.96 3.33
CA ASP A 53 1.60 -13.77 3.99
C ASP A 53 0.59 -14.32 2.95
N ALA A 54 0.27 -15.61 3.07
CA ALA A 54 -0.69 -16.30 2.21
C ALA A 54 -2.12 -15.79 2.44
N ASP A 55 -2.50 -15.50 3.68
CA ASP A 55 -3.83 -14.98 4.00
C ASP A 55 -3.99 -13.55 3.47
N ALA A 56 -2.96 -12.72 3.62
CA ALA A 56 -2.89 -11.42 2.95
C ALA A 56 -2.99 -11.53 1.42
N THR A 57 -2.37 -12.54 0.81
CA THR A 57 -2.46 -12.80 -0.64
C THR A 57 -3.90 -13.11 -1.04
N ALA A 58 -4.55 -14.05 -0.34
CA ALA A 58 -5.94 -14.43 -0.59
C ALA A 58 -6.88 -13.23 -0.43
N TYR A 59 -6.73 -12.48 0.66
CA TYR A 59 -7.50 -11.27 0.93
C TYR A 59 -7.35 -10.20 -0.17
N ILE A 60 -6.11 -9.95 -0.64
CA ILE A 60 -5.86 -8.98 -1.71
C ILE A 60 -6.52 -9.43 -3.03
N ARG A 61 -6.43 -10.72 -3.37
CA ARG A 61 -7.04 -11.24 -4.60
C ARG A 61 -8.56 -11.15 -4.53
N GLU A 62 -9.18 -11.61 -3.43
CA GLU A 62 -10.63 -11.56 -3.24
C GLU A 62 -11.17 -10.12 -3.34
N LYS A 63 -10.56 -9.17 -2.64
CA LYS A 63 -11.08 -7.80 -2.63
C LYS A 63 -10.90 -7.07 -3.96
N THR A 64 -9.84 -7.40 -4.72
CA THR A 64 -9.59 -6.79 -6.04
C THR A 64 -10.43 -7.43 -7.14
N ALA A 65 -10.84 -8.70 -6.99
CA ALA A 65 -11.82 -9.35 -7.87
C ALA A 65 -13.17 -8.62 -7.91
N ARG A 66 -13.55 -7.97 -6.79
CA ARG A 66 -14.75 -7.12 -6.71
C ARG A 66 -14.65 -5.84 -7.56
N MET A 67 -13.45 -5.47 -8.02
CA MET A 67 -13.20 -4.33 -8.91
C MET A 67 -12.90 -4.81 -10.35
N VAL A 68 -12.24 -5.95 -10.48
CA VAL A 68 -11.84 -6.56 -11.76
C VAL A 68 -12.16 -8.05 -11.70
N PRO A 69 -13.33 -8.48 -12.20
CA PRO A 69 -13.72 -9.89 -12.18
C PRO A 69 -12.69 -10.79 -12.87
N GLY A 70 -12.41 -11.96 -12.28
CA GLY A 70 -11.50 -12.97 -12.80
C GLY A 70 -10.02 -12.74 -12.47
N VAL A 71 -9.65 -11.63 -11.81
CA VAL A 71 -8.24 -11.35 -11.45
C VAL A 71 -7.70 -12.31 -10.38
N ASP A 72 -8.58 -12.83 -9.53
CA ASP A 72 -8.32 -13.83 -8.49
C ASP A 72 -8.29 -15.28 -9.01
N GLU A 73 -8.42 -15.49 -10.31
CA GLU A 73 -8.26 -16.81 -10.93
C GLU A 73 -6.97 -16.89 -11.75
N THR A 74 -6.32 -15.75 -12.00
CA THR A 74 -5.08 -15.68 -12.79
C THR A 74 -3.84 -16.09 -12.00
N GLU A 75 -2.84 -16.57 -12.74
CA GLU A 75 -1.51 -16.95 -12.25
C GLU A 75 -0.88 -15.80 -11.45
N ILE A 76 -0.37 -16.11 -10.25
CA ILE A 76 0.46 -15.20 -9.46
C ILE A 76 1.89 -15.25 -10.02
N VAL A 77 2.39 -14.10 -10.46
CA VAL A 77 3.73 -13.94 -11.02
C VAL A 77 4.74 -13.55 -9.93
N ASP A 78 4.32 -12.75 -8.95
CA ASP A 78 5.19 -12.26 -7.87
C ASP A 78 4.37 -11.81 -6.65
N VAL A 79 4.94 -11.89 -5.46
CA VAL A 79 4.35 -11.35 -4.22
C VAL A 79 5.43 -10.58 -3.47
N ARG A 80 5.13 -9.33 -3.10
CA ARG A 80 6.06 -8.45 -2.40
C ARG A 80 5.43 -7.88 -1.15
N ALA A 81 6.17 -7.91 -0.06
CA ALA A 81 5.84 -7.20 1.17
C ALA A 81 6.89 -6.11 1.45
N GLY A 82 6.44 -5.00 2.04
CA GLY A 82 7.28 -3.89 2.42
C GLY A 82 6.62 -3.05 3.52
N VAL A 83 7.34 -2.07 4.05
CA VAL A 83 6.87 -1.25 5.19
C VAL A 83 6.64 0.18 4.75
N ARG A 84 5.43 0.69 4.98
CA ARG A 84 5.15 2.12 4.94
C ARG A 84 5.54 2.73 6.27
N VAL A 85 6.18 3.89 6.23
CA VAL A 85 6.48 4.66 7.43
C VAL A 85 5.47 5.79 7.53
N LYS A 86 4.70 5.81 8.61
CA LYS A 86 3.67 6.81 8.88
C LYS A 86 4.03 7.62 10.13
N TYR A 87 3.73 8.92 10.10
CA TYR A 87 3.71 9.73 11.31
C TYR A 87 2.39 9.52 12.06
N THR A 88 2.45 9.25 13.36
CA THR A 88 1.28 8.81 14.15
C THR A 88 0.11 9.80 14.06
N ASP A 89 0.44 11.09 14.07
CA ASP A 89 -0.55 12.17 14.24
C ASP A 89 -0.97 12.84 12.91
N SER A 90 -0.35 12.47 11.78
CA SER A 90 -0.70 13.04 10.47
C SER A 90 -0.44 12.09 9.31
N THR A 91 -1.23 12.21 8.24
CA THR A 91 -0.96 11.57 6.94
C THR A 91 -0.06 12.40 6.03
N LEU A 92 0.32 13.60 6.46
CA LEU A 92 1.28 14.43 5.74
C LEU A 92 2.70 13.87 5.89
N PRO A 93 3.56 14.02 4.87
CA PRO A 93 4.97 13.68 5.00
C PRO A 93 5.63 14.54 6.07
N LEU A 94 6.56 13.95 6.82
CA LEU A 94 7.41 14.68 7.74
C LEU A 94 8.75 14.94 7.06
N LEU A 95 9.06 16.22 6.83
CA LEU A 95 10.29 16.68 6.18
C LEU A 95 10.92 17.75 7.09
N ALA A 96 12.11 17.47 7.62
CA ALA A 96 12.84 18.41 8.47
C ALA A 96 14.36 18.30 8.23
N LEU A 97 15.05 19.44 8.24
CA LEU A 97 16.51 19.50 8.13
C LEU A 97 17.22 18.98 9.41
N ALA A 98 16.55 19.07 10.56
CA ALA A 98 17.05 18.63 11.88
C ALA A 98 16.11 17.60 12.53
N LEU A 99 15.81 16.52 11.78
CA LEU A 99 14.88 15.45 12.18
C LEU A 99 15.07 14.93 13.64
N PRO A 100 16.30 14.72 14.16
CA PRO A 100 16.46 14.17 15.50
C PRO A 100 15.92 15.08 16.61
N GLU A 101 16.05 16.39 16.48
CA GLU A 101 15.60 17.37 17.48
C GLU A 101 14.07 17.38 17.57
N TYR A 102 13.39 17.42 16.43
CA TYR A 102 11.92 17.48 16.38
C TYR A 102 11.22 16.16 16.70
N LEU A 103 11.91 15.02 16.61
CA LEU A 103 11.36 13.75 17.09
C LEU A 103 11.37 13.65 18.62
N GLN A 104 12.31 14.31 19.29
CA GLN A 104 12.43 14.33 20.76
C GLN A 104 11.56 15.42 21.38
N ASP A 105 11.41 16.56 20.70
CA ASP A 105 10.52 17.65 21.10
C ASP A 105 9.64 18.11 19.92
N PRO A 106 8.48 17.46 19.71
CA PRO A 106 7.52 17.86 18.69
C PRO A 106 6.96 19.28 18.89
N SER A 107 7.05 19.85 20.11
CA SER A 107 6.60 21.21 20.37
C SER A 107 7.52 22.28 19.74
N GLY A 108 8.73 21.89 19.35
CA GLY A 108 9.67 22.72 18.60
C GLY A 108 9.38 22.82 17.10
N ILE A 109 8.46 22.00 16.55
CA ILE A 109 8.12 22.05 15.12
C ILE A 109 7.56 23.46 14.81
N PRO A 110 8.15 24.22 13.85
CA PRO A 110 7.68 25.56 13.52
C PRO A 110 6.22 25.55 13.04
N ASP A 111 5.43 26.54 13.44
CA ASP A 111 4.00 26.62 13.08
C ASP A 111 3.75 26.51 11.57
N ALA A 112 4.65 27.06 10.76
CA ALA A 112 4.58 27.02 9.29
C ALA A 112 4.62 25.60 8.68
N VAL A 113 5.10 24.60 9.42
CA VAL A 113 5.18 23.19 9.00
C VAL A 113 4.34 22.26 9.87
N ARG A 114 3.59 22.80 10.84
CA ARG A 114 2.65 21.99 11.62
C ARG A 114 1.48 21.55 10.73
N PRO A 115 1.01 20.30 10.85
CA PRO A 115 -0.22 19.90 10.18
C PRO A 115 -1.37 20.80 10.65
N PRO A 116 -2.31 21.19 9.76
CA PRO A 116 -3.45 22.01 10.15
C PRO A 116 -4.27 21.29 11.22
N THR A 117 -4.61 22.00 12.30
CA THR A 117 -5.56 21.53 13.31
C THR A 117 -6.93 21.41 12.66
N LYS A 118 -7.56 20.24 12.81
CA LYS A 118 -8.96 20.01 12.43
C LYS A 118 -9.91 20.73 13.38
#